data_AF-A0A3D0RX07-F1
#
_entry.id   AF-A0A3D0RX07-F1
#
_cell.length_a   1.000
_cell.length_b   1.000
_cell.length_c   1.000
_cell.angle_alpha   90.00
_cell.angle_beta   90.00
_cell.angle_gamma   90.00
#
_symmetry.space_group_name_H-M   'P 1'
#
loop_
_entity.id
_entity.type
_entity.pdbx_description
1 polymer ?
#
loop_
_entity_poly.entity_id
_entity_poly.type
_entity_poly.pdbx_seq_one_letter_code
_entity_poly.pdbx_strand_id
1 'polypeptide(L)' 'SRAQRIAKLLTAGGCQVDGCDAPPGLTHMHHKIEWSQGRRTDLDNTIMICAPHHTRAHDPTYTLKPIPGDKFTFHRRT' A
#
# COMPACT_ATOMS: atom_id res chain seq x y z
N SER A 1 13.20 4.52 -6.73
CA SER A 1 14.64 4.57 -6.43
C SER A 1 14.92 3.86 -5.09
N ARG A 2 16.18 3.52 -4.77
CA ARG A 2 16.55 2.94 -3.46
C ARG A 2 16.18 3.88 -2.29
N ALA A 3 16.43 5.18 -2.44
CA ALA A 3 16.10 6.19 -1.43
C ALA A 3 14.59 6.26 -1.13
N GLN A 4 13.74 6.22 -2.17
CA GLN A 4 12.28 6.17 -1.97
C GLN A 4 11.83 4.92 -1.22
N ARG A 5 12.42 3.76 -1.52
CA ARG A 5 12.09 2.53 -0.77
C ARG A 5 12.42 2.63 0.71
N ILE A 6 13.60 3.18 1.03
CA ILE A 6 14.03 3.38 2.42
C ILE A 6 13.12 4.39 3.12
N ALA A 7 12.87 5.55 2.52
CA ALA A 7 12.01 6.58 3.10
C ALA A 7 10.60 6.02 3.38
N LYS A 8 10.01 5.30 2.43
CA LYS A 8 8.68 4.72 2.61
C LYS A 8 8.63 3.67 3.71
N LEU A 9 9.63 2.79 3.79
CA LEU A 9 9.73 1.77 4.84
C LEU A 9 9.78 2.41 6.23
N LEU A 10 10.56 3.48 6.39
CA LEU A 10 10.69 4.20 7.66
C LEU A 10 9.38 4.89 8.07
N THR A 11 8.68 5.52 7.13
CA THR A 11 7.43 6.23 7.44
C THR A 11 6.24 5.29 7.66
N ALA A 12 6.18 4.15 6.96
CA ALA A 12 5.02 3.25 7.03
C ALA A 12 4.99 2.41 8.31
N GLY A 13 6.15 2.06 8.87
CA GLY A 13 6.24 1.27 10.11
C GLY A 13 5.69 -0.16 10.03
N GLY A 14 5.20 -0.60 8.87
CA GLY A 14 4.60 -1.91 8.66
C GLY A 14 3.54 -1.86 7.57
N CYS A 15 2.60 -2.81 7.62
CA CYS A 15 1.46 -2.78 6.71
C CYS A 15 0.57 -1.56 7.00
N GLN A 16 0.23 -0.84 5.95
CA GLN A 16 -0.62 0.35 6.06
C GLN A 16 -2.12 0.01 6.01
N VAL A 17 -2.50 -1.27 5.98
CA VAL A 17 -3.90 -1.66 6.10
C VAL A 17 -4.33 -1.56 7.57
N ASP A 18 -5.49 -0.97 7.80
CA ASP A 18 -6.06 -0.78 9.12
C ASP A 18 -6.23 -2.13 9.85
N GLY A 19 -5.82 -2.17 11.13
CA GLY A 19 -5.81 -3.38 11.95
C GLY A 19 -4.77 -4.45 11.55
N CYS A 20 -3.81 -4.16 10.66
CA CYS A 20 -2.75 -5.09 10.30
C CYS A 20 -1.42 -4.77 11.01
N ASP A 21 -0.89 -5.76 11.74
CA ASP A 21 0.36 -5.63 12.51
C ASP A 21 1.58 -6.23 11.79
N ALA A 22 1.48 -6.50 10.49
CA ALA A 22 2.61 -7.07 9.75
C ALA A 22 3.81 -6.09 9.75
N PRO A 23 5.00 -6.53 10.19
CA PRO A 23 6.16 -5.66 10.34
C PRO A 23 6.74 -5.24 8.98
N PRO A 24 7.57 -4.18 8.92
CA PRO A 24 8.14 -3.67 7.66
C PRO A 24 8.84 -4.74 6.81
N GLY A 25 9.53 -5.69 7.45
CA GLY A 25 10.23 -6.79 6.76
C GLY A 25 9.32 -7.75 5.98
N LEU A 26 8.01 -7.75 6.24
CA LEU A 26 7.01 -8.58 5.55
C LEU A 26 6.14 -7.78 4.57
N THR A 27 6.53 -6.54 4.26
CA THR A 27 5.77 -5.65 3.40
C THR A 27 6.46 -5.39 2.06
N HIS A 28 5.63 -5.16 1.06
CA HIS A 28 6.04 -4.77 -0.27
C HIS A 28 5.43 -3.41 -0.62
N MET A 29 6.12 -2.70 -1.50
CA MET A 29 5.62 -1.44 -2.03
C MET A 29 4.54 -1.73 -3.07
N HIS A 30 3.36 -1.16 -2.88
CA HIS A 30 2.23 -1.23 -3.79
C HIS A 30 1.87 0.18 -4.28
N HIS A 31 1.51 0.32 -5.54
CA HIS A 31 1.05 1.60 -6.09
C HIS A 31 -0.40 1.88 -5.71
N LYS A 32 -0.72 3.09 -5.23
CA LYS A 32 -2.11 3.50 -4.93
C LYS A 32 -2.93 3.61 -6.22
N ILE A 33 -2.32 4.17 -7.24
CA ILE A 33 -2.85 4.31 -8.59
C ILE A 33 -1.93 3.51 -9.51
N GLU A 34 -2.53 2.62 -10.31
CA GLU A 34 -1.81 1.69 -11.15
C GLU A 34 -0.77 2.38 -12.03
N TRP A 35 0.36 1.71 -12.22
CA TRP A 35 1.41 2.15 -13.14
C TRP A 35 0.89 2.32 -14.58
N SER A 36 -0.10 1.52 -14.97
CA SER A 36 -0.80 1.59 -16.27
C SER A 36 -1.41 2.97 -16.56
N GLN A 37 -1.71 3.77 -15.52
CA GLN A 37 -2.23 5.14 -15.67
C GLN A 37 -1.12 6.21 -15.77
N GLY A 38 0.13 5.80 -16.07
CA GLY A 38 1.24 6.71 -16.38
C GLY A 38 1.86 7.41 -15.19
N ARG A 39 1.57 6.96 -13.95
CA ARG A 39 2.10 7.60 -12.75
C ARG A 39 3.50 7.11 -12.42
N ARG A 40 4.33 8.05 -11.97
CA ARG A 40 5.70 7.76 -11.52
C ARG A 40 5.65 6.93 -10.24
N THR A 41 6.69 6.14 -10.03
CA THR A 41 6.99 5.57 -8.71
C THR A 41 7.52 6.71 -7.83
N ASP A 42 6.60 7.33 -7.09
CA ASP A 42 6.87 8.34 -6.07
C ASP A 42 6.36 7.86 -4.70
N LEU A 43 6.80 8.55 -3.64
CA LEU A 43 6.44 8.19 -2.26
C LEU A 43 4.94 8.38 -2.00
N ASP A 44 4.35 9.34 -2.70
CA ASP A 44 2.95 9.76 -2.51
C ASP A 44 1.98 8.80 -3.18
N ASN A 45 2.39 8.13 -4.25
CA ASN A 45 1.64 7.12 -4.99
C ASN A 45 1.98 5.69 -4.56
N THR A 46 2.70 5.51 -3.45
CA THR A 46 3.03 4.16 -2.95
C THR A 46 2.60 3.95 -1.51
N ILE A 47 2.33 2.70 -1.16
CA ILE A 47 2.02 2.22 0.20
C ILE A 47 2.82 0.95 0.48
N MET A 48 3.00 0.62 1.76
CA MET A 48 3.58 -0.65 2.20
C MET A 48 2.47 -1.59 2.66
N ILE A 49 2.34 -2.76 2.03
CA ILE A 49 1.34 -3.78 2.41
C ILE A 49 1.96 -5.18 2.43
N CYS A 50 1.47 -6.04 3.33
CA CYS A 50 1.93 -7.43 3.43
C CYS A 50 1.39 -8.28 2.29
N ALA A 51 1.98 -9.47 2.06
CA ALA A 51 1.60 -10.33 0.94
C ALA A 51 0.09 -10.63 0.85
N PRO A 52 -0.64 -10.98 1.93
CA PRO A 52 -2.09 -11.20 1.85
C PRO A 52 -2.87 -9.95 1.39
N HIS A 53 -2.51 -8.78 1.89
CA HIS A 53 -3.15 -7.52 1.50
C HIS A 53 -2.73 -7.06 0.10
N HIS A 54 -1.52 -7.42 -0.35
CA HIS A 54 -1.08 -7.17 -1.71
C HIS A 54 -1.93 -7.94 -2.72
N THR A 55 -2.18 -9.22 -2.44
CA THR A 55 -3.09 -10.04 -3.24
C THR A 55 -4.50 -9.43 -3.28
N ARG A 56 -5.04 -9.02 -2.11
CA ARG A 56 -6.38 -8.39 -2.05
C ARG A 56 -6.44 -7.04 -2.77
N ALA A 57 -5.34 -6.29 -2.83
CA ALA A 57 -5.29 -5.02 -3.58
C ALA A 57 -5.43 -5.21 -5.09
N HIS A 58 -5.06 -6.38 -5.61
CA HIS A 58 -5.26 -6.76 -7.00
C HIS A 58 -6.59 -7.50 -7.25
N ASP A 59 -7.37 -7.80 -6.21
CA ASP A 59 -8.68 -8.42 -6.36
C ASP A 59 -9.68 -7.39 -6.93
N PRO A 60 -10.27 -7.62 -8.12
CA PRO A 60 -11.17 -6.67 -8.75
C PRO A 60 -12.48 -6.48 -7.98
N THR A 61 -12.79 -7.34 -7.01
CA THR A 61 -13.98 -7.21 -6.15
C THR A 61 -13.77 -6.25 -4.99
N TYR A 62 -12.55 -5.75 -4.76
CA TYR A 62 -12.24 -4.79 -3.70
C TYR A 62 -11.66 -3.48 -4.23
N THR A 63 -11.83 -2.43 -3.43
CA THR A 63 -11.15 -1.14 -3.59
C THR A 63 -10.45 -0.82 -2.28
N LEU A 64 -9.15 -0.54 -2.38
CA LEU A 64 -8.37 -0.02 -1.27
C LEU A 64 -8.59 1.49 -1.16
N LYS A 65 -9.07 1.97 -0.01
CA LYS A 65 -9.34 3.40 0.23
C LYS A 65 -8.48 3.94 1.37
N PRO A 66 -7.96 5.17 1.26
CA PRO A 66 -7.26 5.82 2.35
C PRO A 66 -8.22 6.18 3.50
N ILE A 67 -7.72 6.13 4.72
CA ILE A 67 -8.35 6.63 5.94
C ILE A 67 -7.33 7.52 6.70
N PRO A 68 -7.74 8.26 7.75
CA PRO A 68 -6.80 9.09 8.51
C PRO A 68 -5.59 8.30 9.04
N GLY A 69 -4.44 8.98 9.17
CA GLY A 69 -3.23 8.40 9.77
C GLY A 69 -2.39 7.53 8.82
N ASP A 70 -2.37 7.81 7.52
CA ASP A 70 -1.63 7.03 6.51
C ASP A 70 -2.01 5.55 6.48
N LYS A 71 -3.26 5.24 6.84
CA LYS A 71 -3.84 3.91 6.81
C LYS A 71 -4.82 3.74 5.66
N PHE A 72 -5.14 2.48 5.36
CA PHE A 72 -6.01 2.09 4.27
C PHE A 72 -6.97 0.98 4.69
N THR A 73 -8.15 0.94 4.09
CA THR A 73 -9.12 -0.13 4.31
C THR A 73 -9.66 -0.67 2.99
N PHE A 74 -10.12 -1.91 3.00
CA PHE A 74 -10.72 -2.55 1.83
C PHE A 74 -12.25 -2.39 1.87
N HIS A 75 -12.80 -1.90 0.76
CA HIS A 75 -14.25 -1.89 0.53
C HIS A 75 -14.58 -2.80 -0.64
N ARG A 76 -15.61 -3.63 -0.50
CA ARG A 76 -16.12 -4.43 -1.62
C ARG A 76 -16.74 -3.50 -2.67
N ARG A 77 -16.45 -3.73 -3.94
CA ARG A 77 -17.12 -3.08 -5.08
C ARG A 77 -18.51 -3.70 -5.19
N THR A 78 -19.54 -2.87 -5.12
CA THR A 78 -20.94 -3.21 -5.42
C THR A 78 -21.22 -2.99 -6.89
#